data_AF-A0A353DJD8-F1
#
_entry.id   AF-A0A353DJD8-F1
#
_cell.length_a   1.000
_cell.length_b   1.000
_cell.length_c   1.000
_cell.angle_alpha   90.00
_cell.angle_beta   90.00
_cell.angle_gamma   90.00
#
_symmetry.space_group_name_H-M   'P 1'
#
loop_
_entity.id
_entity.type
_entity.pdbx_description
1 polymer ?
#
loop_
_entity_poly.entity_id
_entity_poly.type
_entity_poly.pdbx_seq_one_letter_code
_entity_poly.pdbx_strand_id
1 'polypeptide(L)' 'MKLPLILALTVASSFAHEGHLSDAAEDMENAATGFLSTLNDAQKKQATFEFNNGERQNWHFIPMNDRKGIRFGTLR' A
#
# COMPACT_ATOMS: atom_id res chain seq x y z
N MET A 1 37.96 -18.95 39.14
CA MET A 1 37.07 -19.37 38.03
C MET A 1 35.78 -18.58 38.14
N LYS A 2 35.61 -17.52 37.35
CA LYS A 2 34.36 -16.74 37.28
C LYS A 2 33.93 -16.75 35.81
N LEU A 3 32.93 -17.58 35.51
CA LEU A 3 32.38 -17.80 34.17
C LEU A 3 31.56 -16.55 33.77
N PRO A 4 31.68 -16.03 32.54
CA PRO A 4 30.96 -14.84 32.12
C PRO A 4 29.50 -15.18 31.79
N LEU A 5 28.56 -14.50 32.46
CA LEU A 5 27.14 -14.55 32.16
C LEU A 5 26.86 -13.62 30.98
N ILE A 6 27.00 -14.13 29.75
CA ILE A 6 26.45 -13.48 28.55
C ILE A 6 24.98 -13.89 28.47
N LEU A 7 24.09 -13.00 28.91
CA LEU A 7 22.65 -13.13 28.71
C LEU A 7 22.29 -12.42 27.39
N ALA A 8 22.24 -13.19 26.30
CA ALA A 8 21.57 -12.78 25.08
C ALA A 8 20.06 -12.75 25.35
N LEU A 9 19.46 -11.56 25.32
CA LEU A 9 18.00 -11.41 25.31
C LEU A 9 17.62 -10.48 24.15
N THR A 10 17.63 -11.05 22.96
CA THR A 10 16.90 -10.54 21.79
C THR A 10 15.41 -10.68 22.08
N VAL A 11 14.75 -9.61 22.52
CA VAL A 11 13.28 -9.56 22.57
C VAL A 11 12.80 -8.24 22.02
N ALA A 12 11.90 -8.41 21.04
CA ALA A 12 10.94 -7.46 20.50
C ALA A 12 11.51 -6.32 19.66
N SER A 13 11.63 -6.58 18.36
CA SER A 13 11.09 -5.64 17.37
C SER A 13 9.60 -5.46 17.67
N SER A 14 9.30 -4.65 18.67
CA SER A 14 8.04 -3.96 18.75
C SER A 14 8.02 -3.09 17.50
N PHE A 15 7.38 -3.58 16.43
CA PHE A 15 6.69 -2.66 15.54
C PHE A 15 5.64 -2.03 16.45
N ALA A 16 6.04 -0.96 17.15
CA ALA A 16 5.10 0.03 17.59
C ALA A 16 4.34 0.36 16.30
N HIS A 17 3.09 -0.08 16.22
CA HIS A 17 2.14 0.62 15.39
C HIS A 17 1.99 1.96 16.10
N GLU A 18 2.96 2.84 15.89
CA GLU A 18 2.82 4.26 16.14
C GLU A 18 1.52 4.60 15.43
N GLY A 19 0.46 4.83 16.21
CA GLY A 19 -0.74 5.44 15.69
C GLY A 19 -0.28 6.80 15.20
N HIS A 20 0.13 6.85 13.94
CA HIS A 20 0.61 8.04 13.28
C HIS A 20 -0.55 9.02 13.41
N LEU A 21 -0.36 10.07 14.20
CA LEU A 21 -1.31 11.18 14.34
C LEU A 21 -1.30 12.05 13.08
N SER A 22 -0.98 11.49 11.92
CA SER A 22 -1.17 12.17 10.66
C SER A 22 -2.65 12.22 10.35
N ASP A 23 -3.00 13.26 9.61
CA ASP A 23 -4.29 13.30 8.96
C ASP A 23 -4.39 12.10 8.01
N ALA A 24 -5.51 11.37 8.03
CA ALA A 24 -5.75 10.27 7.09
C ALA A 24 -5.59 10.75 5.63
N ALA A 25 -5.86 12.03 5.36
CA ALA A 25 -5.61 12.64 4.07
C ALA A 25 -4.12 12.63 3.69
N GLU A 26 -3.24 12.98 4.62
CA GLU A 26 -1.78 13.02 4.43
C GLU A 26 -1.22 11.61 4.20
N ASP A 27 -1.66 10.62 4.98
CA ASP A 27 -1.23 9.22 4.79
C ASP A 27 -1.65 8.68 3.41
N MET A 28 -2.89 8.95 3.00
CA MET A 28 -3.39 8.52 1.69
C MET A 28 -2.63 9.19 0.55
N GLU A 29 -2.32 10.48 0.68
CA GLU A 29 -1.51 11.23 -0.29
C GLU A 29 -0.09 10.63 -0.40
N ASN A 30 0.58 10.44 0.74
CA ASN A 30 1.94 9.90 0.79
C ASN A 30 2.01 8.50 0.15
N ALA A 31 1.05 7.62 0.48
CA ALA A 31 0.98 6.30 -0.11
C ALA A 31 0.74 6.33 -1.63
N ALA A 32 -0.19 7.17 -2.10
CA ALA A 32 -0.49 7.31 -3.52
C ALA A 32 0.72 7.85 -4.30
N THR A 33 1.37 8.90 -3.79
CA THR A 33 2.57 9.50 -4.39
C THR A 33 3.72 8.50 -4.42
N GLY A 34 3.95 7.79 -3.32
CA GLY A 34 4.94 6.72 -3.23
C GLY A 34 4.72 5.65 -4.28
N PHE A 35 3.51 5.10 -4.39
CA PHE A 35 3.14 4.14 -5.42
C PHE A 35 3.41 4.65 -6.84
N LEU A 36 2.94 5.86 -7.17
CA LEU A 36 3.11 6.45 -8.51
C LEU A 36 4.59 6.69 -8.88
N SER A 37 5.45 6.92 -7.88
CA SER A 37 6.89 7.09 -8.09
C SER A 37 7.59 5.80 -8.56
N THR A 38 7.02 4.64 -8.25
CA THR A 38 7.58 3.33 -8.64
C THR A 38 7.26 2.93 -10.08
N LEU A 39 6.37 3.66 -10.75
CA LEU A 39 5.83 3.31 -12.05
C LEU A 39 6.54 4.06 -13.19
N ASN A 40 6.75 3.36 -14.31
CA ASN A 40 7.09 4.02 -15.57
C ASN A 40 5.87 4.72 -16.20
N ASP A 41 6.08 5.50 -17.25
CA ASP A 41 5.02 6.31 -17.87
C ASP A 41 3.84 5.48 -18.40
N ALA A 42 4.11 4.31 -18.98
CA ALA A 42 3.07 3.43 -19.50
C ALA A 42 2.20 2.86 -18.38
N GLN A 43 2.81 2.43 -17.28
CA GLN A 43 2.12 1.93 -16.09
C GLN A 43 1.35 3.05 -15.39
N LYS A 44 1.96 4.23 -15.24
CA LYS A 44 1.33 5.39 -14.62
C LYS A 44 0.06 5.80 -15.38
N LYS A 45 0.08 5.78 -16.71
CA LYS A 45 -1.09 6.04 -17.55
C LYS A 45 -2.23 5.01 -17.35
N GLN A 46 -1.91 3.78 -16.98
CA GLN A 46 -2.91 2.76 -16.66
C GLN A 46 -3.47 2.88 -15.24
N ALA A 47 -2.68 3.46 -14.32
CA ALA A 47 -3.02 3.56 -12.90
C ALA A 47 -3.74 4.86 -12.52
N THR A 48 -3.88 5.83 -13.43
CA THR A 48 -4.47 7.14 -13.15
C THR A 48 -5.60 7.49 -14.11
N PHE A 49 -6.49 8.36 -13.65
CA PHE A 49 -7.53 8.99 -14.45
C PHE A 49 -7.51 10.50 -14.24
N GLU A 50 -7.85 11.25 -15.29
CA GLU A 50 -8.08 12.69 -15.19
C GLU A 50 -9.15 13.03 -14.15
N PHE A 51 -9.05 14.21 -13.54
CA PHE A 51 -9.98 14.59 -12.47
C PHE A 51 -11.45 14.57 -12.94
N ASN A 52 -11.75 15.00 -14.16
CA ASN A 52 -13.13 15.02 -14.68
C ASN A 52 -13.55 13.73 -15.40
N ASN A 53 -12.79 12.63 -15.24
CA ASN A 53 -13.12 11.37 -15.89
C ASN A 53 -14.42 10.76 -15.31
N GLY A 54 -15.26 10.18 -16.17
CA GLY A 54 -16.52 9.53 -15.78
C GLY A 54 -16.34 8.36 -14.79
N GLU A 55 -15.15 7.75 -14.73
CA GLU A 55 -14.81 6.72 -13.74
C GLU A 55 -15.01 7.18 -12.28
N ARG A 56 -14.92 8.48 -11.99
CA ARG A 56 -15.21 9.03 -10.66
C ARG A 56 -16.65 8.79 -10.19
N GLN A 57 -17.57 8.59 -11.12
CA GLN A 57 -18.99 8.35 -10.83
C GLN A 57 -19.37 6.89 -11.08
N ASN A 58 -18.44 6.08 -11.59
CA ASN A 58 -18.65 4.69 -11.95
C ASN A 58 -18.61 3.76 -10.70
N TRP A 59 -19.29 4.13 -9.61
CA TRP A 59 -19.30 3.36 -8.37
C TRP A 59 -20.49 2.41 -8.37
N HIS A 60 -20.21 1.12 -8.23
CA HIS A 60 -21.22 0.06 -8.28
C HIS A 60 -21.13 -0.80 -7.03
N PHE A 61 -22.26 -0.98 -6.33
CA PHE A 61 -22.38 -1.91 -5.19
C PHE A 61 -22.97 -3.27 -5.64
N ILE A 62 -22.63 -3.68 -6.85
CA ILE A 62 -22.97 -4.97 -7.45
C ILE A 62 -21.74 -5.53 -8.18
N PRO A 63 -21.63 -6.85 -8.35
CA PRO A 63 -20.58 -7.43 -9.18
C PRO A 63 -20.69 -6.94 -10.63
N MET A 64 -19.56 -6.45 -11.16
CA MET A 64 -19.48 -5.99 -12.55
C MET A 64 -18.88 -7.07 -13.44
N ASN A 65 -19.41 -7.22 -14.66
CA ASN A 65 -18.94 -8.24 -15.60
C ASN A 65 -17.53 -7.94 -16.16
N ASP A 66 -17.11 -6.68 -16.15
CA ASP A 66 -15.86 -6.18 -16.72
C ASP A 66 -14.74 -5.98 -15.68
N ARG A 67 -15.06 -5.88 -14.38
CA ARG A 67 -14.07 -5.75 -13.28
C ARG A 67 -13.61 -7.11 -12.76
N LYS A 68 -12.68 -7.75 -13.47
CA LYS A 68 -12.20 -9.12 -13.14
C LYS A 68 -11.04 -9.20 -12.15
N GLY A 69 -10.41 -8.07 -11.80
CA GLY A 69 -9.21 -8.04 -10.94
C GLY A 69 -8.01 -8.76 -11.56
N ILE A 70 -6.91 -8.82 -10.81
CA ILE A 70 -5.75 -9.62 -11.21
C ILE A 70 -5.98 -11.07 -10.78
N ARG A 71 -5.88 -12.01 -11.72
CA ARG A 71 -6.01 -13.43 -11.40
C ARG A 71 -4.75 -13.91 -10.69
N PHE A 72 -4.90 -14.72 -9.65
CA PHE A 72 -3.77 -15.24 -8.88
C PHE A 72 -2.68 -15.91 -9.75
N GLY A 73 -3.08 -16.65 -10.79
CA GLY A 73 -2.16 -17.32 -11.71
C GLY A 73 -1.29 -16.40 -12.58
N THR A 74 -1.56 -15.09 -12.62
CA THR A 74 -0.79 -14.11 -13.40
C THR A 74 0.24 -13.32 -12.58
N LEU A 75 0.34 -13.57 -11.27
CA LEU A 75 1.24 -12.88 -10.34
C LEU A 75 2.67 -13.46 -10.30
N ARG A 76 3.11 -14.18 -11.33
CA ARG A 76 4.43 -14.83 -11.37
C ARG A 76 5.57 -13.85 -11.60
#